data_AF-A0AAJ1TLU1-F1
#
_entry.id   AF-A0AAJ1TLU1-F1
#
_cell.length_a   1.000
_cell.length_b   1.000
_cell.length_c   1.000
_cell.angle_alpha   90.00
_cell.angle_beta   90.00
_cell.angle_gamma   90.00
#
_symmetry.space_group_name_H-M   'P 1'
#
loop_
_entity.id
_entity.type
_entity.pdbx_description
1 polymer ?
#
loop_
_entity_poly.entity_id
_entity_poly.type
_entity_poly.pdbx_seq_one_letter_code
_entity_poly.pdbx_strand_id
1 'polypeptide(L)'
;MTLEFAYQFRQDAARSDLRDLDRVALMTAATSDDGDVLAPGTEGTIVSVYRGGEAYVVEFPTPVGALATVRPGDIRLVERAPV
;
A
#
# COMPACT_ATOMS: atom_id res chain seq x y z
N MET A 1 8.68 28.68 4.62
CA MET A 1 7.88 27.46 4.88
C MET A 1 8.78 26.28 4.63
N THR A 2 9.26 25.62 5.68
CA THR A 2 10.17 24.48 5.59
C THR A 2 9.37 23.20 5.64
N LEU A 3 9.47 22.40 4.59
CA LEU A 3 8.88 21.07 4.52
C LEU A 3 9.85 20.12 5.24
N GLU A 4 9.56 19.81 6.50
CA GLU A 4 10.31 18.85 7.29
C GLU A 4 10.06 17.44 6.72
N PHE A 5 10.90 17.02 5.78
CA PHE A 5 10.92 15.64 5.32
C PHE A 5 11.59 14.78 6.39
N ALA A 6 10.79 14.17 7.26
CA ALA A 6 11.27 13.11 8.12
C ALA A 6 11.57 11.87 7.26
N TYR A 7 12.82 11.74 6.81
CA TYR A 7 13.32 10.52 6.19
C TYR A 7 13.46 9.44 7.28
N GLN A 8 12.35 8.76 7.59
CA GLN A 8 12.39 7.61 8.49
C GLN A 8 12.98 6.43 7.71
N PHE A 9 14.29 6.23 7.87
CA PHE A 9 14.97 5.00 7.47
C PHE A 9 14.52 3.89 8.42
N ARG A 10 13.33 3.34 8.19
CA ARG A 10 12.82 2.22 8.98
C ARG A 10 13.28 0.93 8.32
N GLN A 11 14.45 0.49 8.79
CA GLN A 11 14.90 -0.90 8.96
C GLN A 11 14.50 -1.85 7.84
N ASP A 12 15.49 -2.40 7.10
CA ASP A 12 15.39 -3.61 6.26
C ASP A 12 14.18 -4.48 6.64
N ALA A 13 13.02 -4.14 6.09
CA ALA A 13 11.84 -4.94 6.26
C ALA A 13 12.13 -6.13 5.36
N ALA A 14 12.23 -7.33 5.93
CA ALA A 14 12.33 -8.56 5.17
C ALA A 14 11.43 -8.43 3.95
N ARG A 15 12.01 -8.57 2.73
CA ARG A 15 11.29 -8.39 1.46
C ARG A 15 9.90 -8.99 1.61
N SER A 16 8.90 -8.13 1.56
CA SER A 16 7.53 -8.52 1.87
C SER A 16 7.08 -9.60 0.88
N ASP A 17 6.50 -10.69 1.40
CA ASP A 17 6.04 -11.84 0.61
C ASP A 17 4.69 -11.60 -0.08
N LEU A 18 4.19 -10.36 -0.01
CA LEU A 18 2.97 -9.92 -0.68
C LEU A 18 3.11 -10.04 -2.19
N ARG A 19 2.03 -10.49 -2.83
CA ARG A 19 1.95 -10.72 -4.27
C ARG A 19 0.70 -10.11 -4.88
N ASP A 20 0.64 -10.11 -6.21
CA ASP A 20 -0.56 -9.72 -6.93
C ASP A 20 -1.78 -10.51 -6.43
N LEU A 21 -2.92 -9.82 -6.36
CA LEU A 21 -4.22 -10.29 -5.88
C LEU A 21 -4.32 -10.57 -4.38
N ASP A 22 -3.25 -10.37 -3.60
CA ASP A 22 -3.38 -10.37 -2.15
C ASP A 22 -4.28 -9.19 -1.72
N ARG A 23 -5.20 -9.46 -0.79
CA ARG A 23 -6.01 -8.44 -0.14
C ARG A 23 -5.23 -7.88 1.04
N VAL A 24 -5.15 -6.56 1.12
CA VAL A 24 -4.37 -5.86 2.14
C VAL A 24 -5.20 -4.75 2.79
N ALA A 25 -4.77 -4.33 3.97
CA ALA A 25 -5.31 -3.15 4.66
C ALA A 25 -4.22 -2.12 4.86
N LEU A 26 -4.56 -0.84 4.68
CA LEU A 26 -3.70 0.29 5.02
C LEU A 26 -3.40 0.31 6.53
N MET A 27 -2.14 0.50 6.89
CA MET A 27 -1.67 0.73 8.27
C MET A 27 -1.56 2.22 8.58
N THR A 28 -1.34 3.04 7.54
CA THR A 28 -1.28 4.50 7.59
C THR A 28 -2.17 5.09 6.52
N ALA A 29 -2.57 6.35 6.66
CA ALA A 29 -3.32 7.02 5.60
C ALA A 29 -2.49 7.07 4.31
N ALA A 30 -3.16 6.91 3.17
CA ALA A 30 -2.56 7.01 1.84
C ALA A 30 -3.33 8.01 0.98
N THR A 31 -2.68 8.51 -0.06
CA THR A 31 -3.33 9.34 -1.08
C THR A 31 -3.43 8.51 -2.35
N SER A 32 -4.63 8.45 -2.95
CA SER A 32 -4.82 7.80 -4.24
C SER A 32 -4.15 8.60 -5.35
N ASP A 33 -3.95 7.98 -6.51
CA ASP A 33 -3.42 8.62 -7.71
C ASP A 33 -4.33 9.77 -8.20
N ASP A 34 -5.61 9.74 -7.82
CA ASP A 34 -6.61 10.79 -8.09
C ASP A 34 -6.65 11.89 -7.00
N GLY A 35 -5.87 11.74 -5.91
CA GLY A 35 -5.75 12.72 -4.83
C GLY A 35 -6.68 12.51 -3.64
N ASP A 36 -7.47 11.44 -3.61
CA ASP A 36 -8.34 11.10 -2.47
C ASP A 36 -7.53 10.61 -1.28
N VAL A 37 -7.96 10.96 -0.07
CA VAL A 37 -7.34 10.45 1.15
C VAL A 37 -8.03 9.14 1.56
N LEU A 38 -7.24 8.07 1.62
CA LEU A 38 -7.65 6.75 2.08
C LEU A 38 -7.24 6.58 3.55
N ALA A 39 -8.18 6.21 4.40
CA ALA A 39 -7.95 6.06 5.83
C ALA A 39 -7.18 4.78 6.18
N PRO A 40 -6.46 4.75 7.32
CA PRO A 40 -5.96 3.49 7.89
C PRO A 40 -7.10 2.49 8.07
N GLY A 41 -6.82 1.22 7.82
CA GLY A 41 -7.77 0.12 7.87
C GLY A 41 -8.57 -0.07 6.58
N THR A 42 -8.53 0.87 5.63
CA THR A 42 -9.15 0.67 4.32
C THR A 42 -8.50 -0.51 3.61
N GLU A 43 -9.33 -1.44 3.15
CA GLU A 43 -8.89 -2.64 2.47
C GLU A 43 -8.91 -2.47 0.95
N GLY A 44 -7.92 -3.06 0.29
CA GLY A 44 -7.80 -3.08 -1.16
C GLY A 44 -7.08 -4.33 -1.64
N THR A 45 -6.93 -4.45 -2.95
CA THR A 45 -6.29 -5.60 -3.61
C THR A 45 -5.01 -5.14 -4.29
N ILE A 46 -3.91 -5.86 -4.10
CA ILE A 46 -2.68 -5.59 -4.85
C ILE A 46 -2.92 -5.94 -6.32
N VAL A 47 -2.72 -4.97 -7.20
CA VAL A 47 -2.84 -5.14 -8.66
C VAL A 47 -1.49 -5.08 -9.39
N SER A 48 -0.43 -4.62 -8.70
CA SER A 48 0.93 -4.69 -9.22
C SER A 48 1.99 -4.67 -8.11
N VAL A 49 3.01 -5.51 -8.23
CA VAL A 49 4.21 -5.50 -7.38
C VAL A 49 5.40 -4.84 -8.10
N TYR A 50 5.94 -3.76 -7.52
CA TYR A 50 7.10 -3.08 -8.08
C TYR A 50 8.42 -3.61 -7.51
N ARG A 51 9.38 -3.92 -8.40
CA ARG A 51 10.77 -4.35 -8.08
C ARG A 51 10.88 -5.42 -6.97
N GLY A 52 9.96 -6.38 -6.98
CA GLY A 52 9.96 -7.49 -6.01
C GLY A 52 9.60 -7.04 -4.59
N GLY A 53 8.70 -6.07 -4.45
CA GLY A 53 8.16 -5.59 -3.17
C GLY A 53 8.81 -4.32 -2.65
N GLU A 54 9.38 -3.48 -3.53
CA GLU A 54 9.79 -2.12 -3.13
C GLU A 54 8.57 -1.21 -2.92
N ALA A 55 7.52 -1.43 -3.72
CA ALA A 55 6.22 -0.78 -3.61
C ALA A 55 5.11 -1.67 -4.20
N TYR A 56 3.86 -1.34 -3.87
CA TYR A 56 2.67 -2.03 -4.33
C TYR A 56 1.65 -1.02 -4.85
N VAL A 57 1.04 -1.33 -5.99
CA VAL A 57 -0.16 -0.63 -6.45
C VAL A 57 -1.36 -1.39 -5.91
N VAL A 58 -2.20 -0.71 -5.14
CA VAL A 58 -3.40 -1.29 -4.52
C VAL A 58 -4.63 -0.60 -5.08
N GLU A 59 -5.59 -1.39 -5.55
CA GLU A 59 -6.92 -0.92 -5.94
C GLU A 59 -7.88 -1.02 -4.75
N PHE A 60 -8.62 0.06 -4.53
CA PHE A 60 -9.58 0.18 -3.44
C PHE A 60 -11.02 0.22 -3.99
N PRO A 61 -11.98 -0.41 -3.29
CA PRO A 61 -13.39 -0.39 -3.70
C PRO A 61 -14.10 0.93 -3.33
N THR A 62 -13.50 1.77 -2.48
CA THR A 62 -14.08 3.06 -2.08
C THR A 62 -12.97 4.08 -1.79
N PRO A 63 -12.89 5.20 -2.56
CA PRO A 63 -13.64 5.47 -3.79
C PRO A 63 -13.47 4.35 -4.83
N VAL A 64 -14.49 4.13 -5.67
CA VAL A 64 -14.51 2.99 -6.60
C VAL A 64 -13.35 3.08 -7.58
N GLY A 65 -12.50 2.06 -7.61
CA GLY A 65 -11.38 1.97 -8.55
C GLY A 65 -10.21 2.87 -8.20
N ALA A 66 -10.20 3.47 -6.99
CA ALA A 66 -9.08 4.30 -6.55
C ALA A 66 -7.81 3.45 -6.46
N LEU A 67 -6.73 3.91 -7.09
CA LEU A 67 -5.41 3.29 -7.02
C LEU A 67 -4.51 4.09 -6.10
N ALA A 68 -3.68 3.41 -5.31
CA ALA A 68 -2.60 4.06 -4.58
C ALA A 68 -1.32 3.24 -4.62
N THR A 69 -0.19 3.92 -4.80
CA THR A 69 1.14 3.32 -4.63
C THR A 69 1.58 3.42 -3.17
N VAL A 70 1.79 2.28 -2.52
CA VAL A 70 2.12 2.18 -1.09
C VAL A 70 3.39 1.36 -0.86
N ARG A 71 4.07 1.60 0.26
CA ARG A 71 5.27 0.84 0.64
C ARG A 71 4.90 -0.39 1.47
N PRO A 72 5.79 -1.40 1.57
CA PRO A 72 5.55 -2.59 2.39
C PRO A 72 5.16 -2.31 3.84
N GLY A 73 5.70 -1.25 4.44
CA GLY A 73 5.41 -0.88 5.83
C GLY A 73 4.06 -0.19 6.04
N ASP A 74 3.41 0.25 4.95
CA ASP A 74 2.16 1.02 5.00
C ASP A 74 0.93 0.11 4.86
N ILE A 75 1.13 -1.19 4.64
CA ILE A 75 0.07 -2.18 4.44
C ILE A 75 0.32 -3.46 5.24
N ARG A 76 -0.75 -4.20 5.51
CA ARG A 76 -0.70 -5.56 6.05
C ARG A 76 -1.55 -6.51 5.22
N LEU A 77 -1.15 -7.77 5.14
CA LEU A 77 -1.98 -8.83 4.56
C LEU A 77 -3.28 -8.97 5.35
N VAL A 78 -4.40 -9.07 4.62
CA VAL A 78 -5.72 -9.45 5.12
C VAL A 78 -6.04 -10.86 4.65
N GLU A 79 -5.86 -11.13 3.36
CA GLU A 79 -6.14 -12.41 2.75
C GLU A 79 -5.16 -12.68 1.61
N ARG A 80 -4.62 -13.90 1.57
CA ARG A 80 -3.71 -14.32 0.49
C ARG A 80 -4.53 -14.64 -0.76
N ALA A 81 -4.05 -14.25 -1.93
CA ALA A 81 -4.57 -14.73 -3.20
C ALA A 81 -4.60 -16.27 -3.21
N PRO A 82 -5.66 -16.91 -3.75
CA PRO A 82 -5.67 -18.35 -3.96
C PRO A 82 -4.53 -18.77 -4.91
N VAL A 83 -4.08 -20.01 -4.76
CA VAL A 83 -3.06 -20.64 -5.62
C VAL A 83 -3.66 -21.25 -6.87
#